data_AF-A0A5D0VHU1-F1
#
_entry.id   AF-A0A5D0VHU1-F1
#
_cell.length_a   1.000
_cell.length_b   1.000
_cell.length_c   1.000
_cell.angle_alpha   90.00
_cell.angle_beta   90.00
_cell.angle_gamma   90.00
#
_symmetry.space_group_name_H-M   'P 1'
#
loop_
_entity.id
_entity.type
_entity.pdbx_description
1 polymer ?
#
loop_
_entity_poly.entity_id
_entity_poly.type
_entity_poly.pdbx_seq_one_letter_code
_entity_poly.pdbx_strand_id
1 'polypeptide(L)'
;MENNAFYVALSLLLNFDTALFQIVALSLQVSLLAVLIAAVLGFPLGAAVALWRFPGRGGMIVVLNALMGLPPVVAGLMVYLLLSRAGPLGDWGLLFTPGAMVLAQVVLVLPILAALSRQKVEELLGEYREQFVSLGMSRSRMMPTLLWDARFALLTILLAGFGRASAEVGAVMMVGGNIEGVTRVMTTSIVLETGKGNLPLALGLGIVLLTLVMLINAGVYLVGELTRRRVG
;
A
#
# COMPACT_ATOMS: atom_id res chain seq x y z
N MET A 1 22.40 10.46 30.93
CA MET A 1 21.05 10.32 31.48
C MET A 1 20.10 10.13 30.32
N GLU A 2 19.61 8.91 30.16
CA GLU A 2 18.53 8.54 29.25
C GLU A 2 17.31 9.40 29.59
N ASN A 3 17.15 10.55 28.91
CA ASN A 3 15.80 11.07 28.69
C ASN A 3 15.12 10.05 27.79
N ASN A 4 14.59 9.04 28.47
CA ASN A 4 13.99 7.81 27.99
C ASN A 4 13.28 8.12 26.68
N ALA A 5 13.72 7.53 25.56
CA ALA A 5 13.09 7.75 24.26
C ALA A 5 11.56 7.53 24.32
N PHE A 6 11.13 6.68 25.27
CA PHE A 6 9.75 6.50 25.67
C PHE A 6 9.07 7.75 26.25
N TYR A 7 9.72 8.50 27.14
CA TYR A 7 9.21 9.79 27.65
C TYR A 7 9.17 10.85 26.55
N VAL A 8 10.14 10.86 25.62
CA VAL A 8 10.11 11.77 24.46
C VAL A 8 8.97 11.40 23.51
N ALA A 9 8.77 10.11 23.22
CA ALA A 9 7.64 9.63 22.43
C ALA A 9 6.31 9.99 23.10
N LEU A 10 6.21 9.76 24.41
CA LEU A 10 5.01 10.02 25.20
C LEU A 10 4.74 11.54 25.31
N SER A 11 5.76 12.37 25.49
CA SER A 11 5.61 13.83 25.53
C SER A 11 5.26 14.40 24.16
N LEU A 12 5.82 13.87 23.07
CA LEU A 12 5.44 14.25 21.70
C LEU A 12 3.98 13.91 21.39
N LEU A 13 3.49 12.76 21.88
CA LEU A 13 2.09 12.36 21.77
C LEU A 13 1.16 13.21 22.66
N LEU A 14 1.58 13.50 23.90
CA LEU A 14 0.77 14.24 24.88
C LEU A 14 0.72 15.75 24.61
N ASN A 15 1.77 16.32 24.01
CA ASN A 15 1.85 17.76 23.73
C ASN A 15 1.13 18.17 22.43
N PHE A 16 0.52 17.22 21.70
CA PHE A 16 -0.17 17.47 20.44
C PHE A 16 0.63 18.37 19.49
N ASP A 17 1.91 18.05 19.29
CA ASP A 17 2.75 18.83 18.38
C ASP A 17 2.11 18.85 16.99
N THR A 18 1.67 20.04 16.57
CA THR A 18 1.02 20.26 15.28
C THR A 18 1.84 19.74 14.10
N ALA A 19 3.17 19.78 14.20
CA ALA A 19 4.05 19.26 13.16
C ALA A 19 3.99 17.72 13.12
N LEU A 20 3.98 17.05 14.27
CA LEU A 20 3.86 15.58 14.34
C LEU A 20 2.51 15.12 13.79
N PHE A 21 1.42 15.81 14.17
CA PHE A 21 0.09 15.50 13.64
C PHE A 21 0.04 15.62 12.11
N GLN A 22 0.62 16.68 11.53
CA GLN A 22 0.69 16.85 10.08
C GLN A 22 1.47 15.71 9.41
N ILE A 23 2.61 15.30 9.99
CA ILE A 23 3.42 14.21 9.46
C ILE A 23 2.64 12.88 9.50
N VAL A 24 1.98 12.59 10.62
CA VAL A 24 1.16 11.37 10.77
C VAL A 24 -0.01 11.39 9.79
N ALA A 25 -0.76 12.48 9.73
CA ALA A 25 -1.92 12.64 8.85
C ALA A 25 -1.52 12.49 7.39
N LEU A 26 -0.44 13.14 6.95
CA LEU A 26 0.05 13.03 5.58
C LEU A 26 0.53 11.61 5.26
N SER A 27 1.21 10.95 6.20
CA SER A 27 1.67 9.55 6.02
C SER A 27 0.49 8.60 5.80
N LEU A 28 -0.56 8.73 6.62
CA LEU A 28 -1.77 7.95 6.49
C LEU A 28 -2.53 8.29 5.21
N GLN A 29 -2.66 9.58 4.88
CA GLN A 29 -3.32 10.03 3.66
C GLN A 29 -2.66 9.45 2.41
N VAL A 30 -1.34 9.57 2.29
CA VAL A 30 -0.59 9.10 1.12
C VAL A 30 -0.67 7.57 1.01
N SER A 31 -0.43 6.84 2.10
CA SER A 31 -0.48 5.37 2.11
C SER A 31 -1.87 4.81 1.86
N LEU A 32 -2.91 5.35 2.51
CA LEU A 32 -4.28 4.89 2.31
C LEU A 32 -4.76 5.19 0.89
N LEU A 33 -4.54 6.39 0.36
CA LEU A 33 -4.93 6.71 -1.02
C LEU A 33 -4.21 5.81 -2.02
N ALA A 34 -2.90 5.58 -1.84
CA ALA A 34 -2.15 4.70 -2.73
C ALA A 34 -2.69 3.27 -2.71
N VAL A 35 -2.98 2.72 -1.52
CA VAL A 35 -3.51 1.37 -1.36
C VAL A 35 -4.92 1.25 -1.94
N LEU A 36 -5.78 2.24 -1.74
CA LEU A 36 -7.13 2.25 -2.31
C LEU A 36 -7.10 2.31 -3.85
N ILE A 37 -6.29 3.19 -4.43
CA ILE A 37 -6.10 3.26 -5.89
C ILE A 37 -5.53 1.93 -6.41
N ALA A 38 -4.50 1.40 -5.76
CA ALA A 38 -3.90 0.13 -6.12
C ALA A 38 -4.88 -1.04 -5.98
N ALA A 39 -5.83 -1.00 -5.04
CA ALA A 39 -6.84 -2.05 -4.86
C ALA A 39 -7.91 -1.99 -5.95
N VAL A 40 -8.40 -0.79 -6.26
CA VAL A 40 -9.37 -0.54 -7.33
C VAL A 40 -8.84 -1.01 -8.68
N LEU A 41 -7.53 -0.85 -8.93
CA LEU A 41 -6.89 -1.31 -10.16
C LEU A 41 -6.43 -2.78 -10.07
N GLY A 42 -5.82 -3.15 -8.95
CA GLY A 42 -5.14 -4.42 -8.74
C GLY A 42 -6.10 -5.60 -8.59
N PHE A 43 -7.20 -5.46 -7.84
CA PHE A 43 -8.14 -6.58 -7.66
C PHE A 43 -8.84 -6.97 -8.97
N PRO A 44 -9.38 -6.04 -9.77
CA PRO A 44 -9.93 -6.40 -11.09
C PRO A 44 -8.86 -6.94 -12.02
N LEU A 45 -7.63 -6.39 -12.00
CA LEU A 45 -6.53 -6.90 -12.82
C LEU A 45 -6.19 -8.35 -12.46
N GLY A 46 -6.05 -8.65 -11.16
CA GLY A 46 -5.78 -10.00 -10.66
C GLY A 46 -6.89 -10.99 -11.02
N ALA A 47 -8.15 -10.59 -10.80
CA ALA A 47 -9.30 -11.40 -11.17
C ALA A 47 -9.39 -11.61 -12.68
N ALA A 48 -9.04 -10.61 -13.50
CA ALA A 48 -9.04 -10.73 -14.94
C ALA A 48 -7.97 -11.71 -15.43
N VAL A 49 -6.76 -11.65 -14.89
CA VAL A 49 -5.69 -12.61 -15.21
C VAL A 49 -6.09 -14.03 -14.76
N ALA A 50 -6.82 -14.17 -13.65
CA ALA A 50 -7.34 -15.45 -13.20
C ALA A 50 -8.38 -16.04 -14.19
N LEU A 51 -9.36 -15.24 -14.63
CA LEU A 51 -10.51 -15.69 -15.42
C LEU A 51 -10.24 -15.83 -16.92
N TRP A 52 -9.52 -14.90 -17.54
CA TRP A 52 -9.30 -14.91 -18.99
C TRP A 52 -8.05 -15.70 -19.38
N ARG A 53 -8.19 -16.54 -20.41
CA ARG A 53 -7.09 -17.33 -21.00
C ARG A 53 -6.76 -16.71 -22.36
N PHE A 54 -5.63 -16.02 -22.43
CA PHE A 54 -5.13 -15.36 -23.64
C PHE A 54 -3.67 -15.76 -23.88
N PRO A 55 -3.17 -15.74 -25.14
CA PRO A 55 -1.77 -16.01 -25.42
C PRO A 55 -0.90 -14.94 -24.72
N GLY A 56 0.01 -15.37 -23.83
CA GLY A 56 0.84 -14.46 -23.01
C GLY A 56 0.43 -14.35 -21.54
N ARG A 57 -0.68 -14.97 -21.11
CA ARG A 57 -1.10 -15.01 -19.70
C ARG A 57 0.01 -15.45 -18.74
N GLY A 58 0.76 -16.49 -19.11
CA GLY A 58 1.88 -17.00 -18.29
C GLY A 58 2.95 -15.92 -18.07
N GLY A 59 3.31 -15.17 -19.11
CA GLY A 59 4.24 -14.04 -19.00
C GLY A 59 3.72 -12.95 -18.07
N MET A 60 2.44 -12.60 -18.16
CA MET A 60 1.81 -11.63 -17.24
C MET A 60 1.88 -12.09 -15.78
N ILE A 61 1.64 -13.37 -15.51
CA ILE A 61 1.75 -13.94 -14.15
C ILE A 61 3.19 -13.84 -13.64
N VAL A 62 4.17 -14.18 -14.47
CA VAL A 62 5.60 -14.06 -14.12
C VAL A 62 5.97 -12.61 -13.82
N VAL A 63 5.54 -11.66 -14.64
CA VAL A 63 5.79 -10.23 -14.43
C VAL A 63 5.15 -9.74 -13.14
N LEU A 64 3.87 -10.05 -12.88
CA LEU A 64 3.20 -9.65 -11.65
C LEU A 64 3.92 -10.19 -10.41
N ASN A 65 4.30 -11.46 -10.42
CA ASN A 65 5.04 -12.08 -9.32
C ASN A 65 6.44 -11.48 -9.16
N ALA A 66 7.15 -11.20 -10.25
CA ALA A 66 8.47 -10.55 -10.21
C ALA A 66 8.37 -9.14 -9.62
N LEU A 67 7.35 -8.38 -9.99
CA LEU A 67 7.11 -7.02 -9.49
C LEU A 67 6.68 -6.97 -8.02
N MET A 68 6.23 -8.09 -7.42
CA MET A 68 6.05 -8.14 -5.96
C MET A 68 7.37 -7.91 -5.21
N GLY A 69 8.49 -8.31 -5.81
CA GLY A 69 9.85 -8.09 -5.29
C GLY A 69 10.52 -6.81 -5.81
N LEU A 70 9.77 -5.90 -6.45
CA LEU A 70 10.32 -4.69 -7.05
C LEU A 70 11.08 -3.86 -6.00
N PRO A 71 12.40 -3.62 -6.17
CA PRO A 71 13.16 -2.81 -5.23
C PRO A 71 12.58 -1.39 -5.18
N PRO A 72 12.21 -0.89 -3.98
CA PRO A 72 11.54 0.40 -3.88
C PRO A 72 12.37 1.57 -4.41
N VAL A 73 13.68 1.50 -4.26
CA VAL A 73 14.59 2.52 -4.79
C VAL A 73 14.56 2.57 -6.32
N VAL A 74 14.41 1.43 -6.98
CA VAL A 74 14.30 1.40 -8.45
C VAL A 74 12.95 1.98 -8.88
N ALA A 75 11.86 1.58 -8.23
CA ALA A 75 10.53 2.13 -8.54
C ALA A 75 10.47 3.65 -8.33
N GLY A 76 11.03 4.14 -7.22
CA GLY A 76 11.10 5.56 -6.92
C GLY A 76 11.92 6.34 -7.93
N LEU A 77 13.06 5.81 -8.36
CA LEU A 77 13.88 6.44 -9.41
C LEU A 77 13.13 6.50 -10.74
N MET A 78 12.43 5.43 -11.13
CA MET A 78 11.62 5.42 -12.35
C MET A 78 10.53 6.50 -12.30
N VAL A 79 9.81 6.59 -11.19
CA VAL A 79 8.76 7.63 -11.00
C VAL A 79 9.36 9.03 -10.99
N TYR A 80 10.51 9.22 -10.32
CA TYR A 80 11.24 10.48 -10.31
C TYR A 80 11.61 10.91 -11.74
N LEU A 81 12.21 10.02 -12.53
CA LEU A 81 12.60 10.31 -13.91
C LEU A 81 11.40 10.66 -14.77
N LEU A 82 10.28 9.95 -14.63
CA LEU A 82 9.04 10.22 -15.35
C LEU A 82 8.48 11.62 -15.06
N LEU A 83 8.46 12.01 -13.78
CA LEU A 83 7.89 13.27 -13.30
C LEU A 83 8.89 14.44 -13.28
N SER A 84 10.18 14.17 -13.50
CA SER A 84 11.20 15.20 -13.60
C SER A 84 10.93 16.12 -14.78
N ARG A 85 11.46 17.36 -14.75
CA ARG A 85 11.25 18.32 -15.85
C ARG A 85 11.74 17.83 -17.22
N ALA A 86 12.72 16.93 -17.25
CA ALA A 86 13.22 16.30 -18.47
C ALA A 86 12.46 15.01 -18.84
N GLY A 87 11.55 14.57 -17.97
CA GLY A 87 10.75 13.37 -18.13
C GLY A 87 9.49 13.61 -18.96
N PRO A 88 8.88 12.52 -19.48
CA PRO A 88 7.68 12.60 -20.31
C PRO A 88 6.45 13.18 -19.61
N LEU A 89 6.40 13.15 -18.27
CA LEU A 89 5.32 13.73 -17.45
C LEU A 89 5.78 14.98 -16.70
N GLY A 90 6.93 15.57 -17.08
CA GLY A 90 7.53 16.72 -16.41
C GLY A 90 6.67 17.98 -16.42
N ASP A 91 5.88 18.17 -17.49
CA ASP A 91 5.00 19.33 -17.67
C ASP A 91 3.90 19.42 -16.59
N TRP A 92 3.59 18.32 -15.91
CA TRP A 92 2.58 18.29 -14.85
C TRP A 92 3.10 18.87 -13.53
N GLY A 93 4.42 19.04 -13.37
CA GLY A 93 5.01 19.67 -12.19
C GLY A 93 4.72 18.94 -10.87
N LEU A 94 4.45 17.63 -10.91
CA LEU A 94 4.03 16.86 -9.73
C LEU A 94 5.18 16.44 -8.81
N LEU A 95 6.42 16.54 -9.25
CA LEU A 95 7.57 16.16 -8.43
C LEU A 95 7.60 16.96 -7.12
N PHE A 96 7.94 16.30 -6.01
CA PHE A 96 7.91 16.87 -4.66
C PHE A 96 6.51 17.25 -4.15
N THR A 97 5.48 16.54 -4.61
CA THR A 97 4.11 16.66 -4.09
C THR A 97 3.62 15.35 -3.47
N PRO A 98 2.62 15.41 -2.56
CA PRO A 98 1.95 14.20 -2.06
C PRO A 98 1.36 13.33 -3.17
N GLY A 99 0.89 13.94 -4.27
CA GLY A 99 0.35 13.21 -5.42
C GLY A 99 1.38 12.31 -6.10
N ALA A 100 2.62 12.79 -6.23
CA ALA A 100 3.70 11.97 -6.77
C ALA A 100 4.12 10.86 -5.81
N MET A 101 4.05 11.09 -4.49
CA MET A 101 4.28 10.04 -3.49
C MET A 101 3.22 8.94 -3.57
N VAL A 102 1.94 9.32 -3.73
CA VAL A 102 0.83 8.38 -3.96
C VAL A 102 1.09 7.54 -5.22
N LEU A 103 1.46 8.17 -6.33
CA LEU A 103 1.79 7.45 -7.58
C LEU A 103 2.91 6.44 -7.37
N ALA A 104 3.99 6.83 -6.68
CA ALA A 104 5.12 5.94 -6.42
C ALA A 104 4.72 4.71 -5.59
N GLN A 105 3.88 4.93 -4.57
CA GLN A 105 3.35 3.83 -3.75
C GLN A 105 2.35 2.97 -4.52
N VAL A 106 1.53 3.53 -5.42
CA VAL A 106 0.63 2.73 -6.29
C VAL A 106 1.45 1.77 -7.14
N VAL A 107 2.55 2.23 -7.77
CA VAL A 107 3.45 1.38 -8.57
C VAL A 107 4.00 0.21 -7.76
N LEU A 108 4.29 0.43 -6.48
CA LEU A 108 4.81 -0.60 -5.58
C LEU A 108 3.74 -1.58 -5.08
N VAL A 109 2.55 -1.08 -4.76
CA VAL A 109 1.49 -1.87 -4.09
C VAL A 109 0.63 -2.62 -5.09
N LEU A 110 0.36 -2.05 -6.27
CA LEU A 110 -0.48 -2.64 -7.30
C LEU A 110 -0.09 -4.08 -7.68
N PRO A 111 1.17 -4.41 -8.00
CA PRO A 111 1.54 -5.78 -8.38
C PRO A 111 1.29 -6.79 -7.25
N ILE A 112 1.48 -6.38 -5.99
CA ILE A 112 1.21 -7.22 -4.82
C ILE A 112 -0.29 -7.54 -4.73
N LEU A 113 -1.14 -6.51 -4.81
CA LEU A 113 -2.59 -6.70 -4.73
C LEU A 113 -3.11 -7.52 -5.92
N ALA A 114 -2.61 -7.27 -7.13
CA ALA A 114 -3.00 -8.00 -8.33
C ALA A 114 -2.58 -9.47 -8.29
N ALA A 115 -1.34 -9.77 -7.89
CA ALA A 115 -0.84 -11.14 -7.82
C ALA A 115 -1.57 -11.98 -6.77
N LEU A 116 -1.77 -11.43 -5.56
CA LEU A 116 -2.47 -12.13 -4.48
C LEU A 116 -3.96 -12.27 -4.76
N SER A 117 -4.60 -11.25 -5.34
CA SER A 117 -6.00 -11.34 -5.78
C SER A 117 -6.18 -12.41 -6.85
N ARG A 118 -5.28 -12.47 -7.84
CA ARG A 118 -5.27 -13.54 -8.86
C ARG A 118 -5.22 -14.92 -8.22
N GLN A 119 -4.30 -15.15 -7.28
CA GLN A 119 -4.16 -16.44 -6.59
C GLN A 119 -5.46 -16.84 -5.89
N LYS A 120 -6.09 -15.92 -5.15
CA LYS A 120 -7.34 -16.21 -4.45
C LYS A 120 -8.51 -16.44 -5.40
N VAL A 121 -8.61 -15.68 -6.48
CA VAL A 121 -9.67 -15.85 -7.49
C VAL A 121 -9.51 -17.17 -8.25
N GLU A 122 -8.27 -17.62 -8.54
CA GLU A 122 -8.04 -18.93 -9.15
C GLU A 122 -8.44 -20.09 -8.23
N GLU A 123 -8.17 -19.97 -6.94
CA GLU A 123 -8.60 -20.94 -5.92
C GLU A 123 -10.13 -21.09 -5.92
N LEU A 124 -10.87 -19.97 -5.76
CA LEU A 124 -12.33 -19.96 -5.75
C LEU A 124 -12.95 -20.38 -7.10
N LEU A 125 -12.30 -20.05 -8.21
CA LEU A 125 -12.75 -20.50 -9.53
C LEU A 125 -12.64 -22.03 -9.68
N GLY A 126 -11.64 -22.63 -9.04
CA GLY A 126 -11.50 -24.09 -8.95
C GLY A 126 -12.62 -24.72 -8.13
N GLU A 127 -12.95 -24.12 -6.99
CA GLU A 127 -13.99 -24.58 -6.06
C GLU A 127 -15.41 -24.47 -6.67
N TYR A 128 -15.71 -23.36 -7.35
CA TYR A 128 -17.04 -23.09 -7.91
C TYR A 128 -17.22 -23.53 -9.36
N ARG A 129 -16.29 -24.32 -9.90
CA ARG A 129 -16.26 -24.65 -11.33
C ARG A 129 -17.56 -25.33 -11.80
N GLU A 130 -18.06 -26.30 -11.05
CA GLU A 130 -19.25 -27.07 -11.44
C GLU A 130 -20.52 -26.20 -11.40
N GLN A 131 -20.62 -25.33 -10.41
CA GLN A 131 -21.72 -24.40 -10.18
C GLN A 131 -21.78 -23.35 -11.30
N PHE A 132 -20.63 -22.80 -11.70
CA PHE A 132 -20.61 -21.85 -12.81
C PHE A 132 -20.92 -22.49 -14.15
N VAL A 133 -20.51 -23.75 -14.37
CA VAL A 133 -20.84 -24.49 -15.59
C VAL A 133 -22.34 -24.82 -15.64
N SER A 134 -22.93 -25.28 -14.53
CA SER A 134 -24.36 -25.61 -14.48
C SER A 134 -25.25 -24.37 -14.65
N LEU A 135 -24.82 -23.21 -14.14
CA LEU A 135 -25.52 -21.93 -14.30
C LEU A 135 -25.22 -21.22 -15.64
N GLY A 136 -24.36 -21.79 -16.49
CA GLY A 136 -23.99 -21.19 -17.79
C GLY A 136 -23.38 -19.79 -17.65
N MET A 137 -22.66 -19.52 -16.57
CA MET A 137 -22.15 -18.18 -16.28
C MET A 137 -21.03 -17.77 -17.25
N SER A 138 -21.09 -16.53 -17.75
CA SER A 138 -19.99 -15.94 -18.51
C SER A 138 -18.89 -15.42 -17.58
N ARG A 139 -17.64 -15.34 -18.08
CA ARG A 139 -16.47 -14.88 -17.30
C ARG A 139 -16.64 -13.47 -16.73
N SER A 140 -17.31 -12.58 -17.46
CA SER A 140 -17.62 -11.22 -17.00
C SER A 140 -18.60 -11.20 -15.81
N ARG A 141 -19.51 -12.19 -15.72
CA ARG A 141 -20.40 -12.37 -14.57
C ARG A 141 -19.70 -13.09 -13.41
N MET A 142 -18.77 -14.01 -13.70
CA MET A 142 -17.97 -14.69 -12.67
C MET A 142 -17.09 -13.70 -11.88
N MET A 143 -16.51 -12.69 -12.55
CA MET A 143 -15.58 -11.75 -11.92
C MET A 143 -16.13 -11.02 -10.69
N PRO A 144 -17.24 -10.26 -10.77
CA PRO A 144 -17.80 -9.59 -9.59
C PRO A 144 -18.26 -10.59 -8.52
N THR A 145 -18.78 -11.76 -8.91
CA THR A 145 -19.19 -12.81 -7.96
C THR A 145 -18.00 -13.34 -7.15
N LEU A 146 -16.90 -13.66 -7.83
CA LEU A 146 -15.69 -14.17 -7.18
C LEU A 146 -15.01 -13.11 -6.31
N LEU A 147 -14.98 -11.85 -6.75
CA LEU A 147 -14.46 -10.75 -5.94
C LEU A 147 -15.31 -10.50 -4.69
N TRP A 148 -16.64 -10.63 -4.82
CA TRP A 148 -17.56 -10.49 -3.70
C TRP A 148 -17.41 -11.61 -2.67
N ASP A 149 -17.22 -12.84 -3.14
CA ASP A 149 -16.99 -14.00 -2.27
C ASP A 149 -15.60 -13.91 -1.61
N ALA A 150 -14.58 -13.51 -2.37
CA ALA A 150 -13.23 -13.30 -1.88
C ALA A 150 -13.08 -12.10 -0.93
N ARG A 151 -14.11 -11.31 -0.65
CA ARG A 151 -13.99 -10.00 0.03
C ARG A 151 -13.19 -10.04 1.34
N PHE A 152 -13.33 -11.09 2.15
CA PHE A 152 -12.56 -11.22 3.39
C PHE A 152 -11.09 -11.51 3.14
N ALA A 153 -10.78 -12.33 2.15
CA ALA A 153 -9.40 -12.55 1.71
C ALA A 153 -8.81 -11.29 1.05
N LEU A 154 -9.61 -10.56 0.26
CA LEU A 154 -9.20 -9.29 -0.34
C LEU A 154 -8.92 -8.21 0.71
N LEU A 155 -9.64 -8.19 1.84
CA LEU A 155 -9.32 -7.32 2.98
C LEU A 155 -7.95 -7.66 3.58
N THR A 156 -7.64 -8.94 3.76
CA THR A 156 -6.30 -9.36 4.22
C THR A 156 -5.20 -8.97 3.23
N ILE A 157 -5.47 -9.12 1.93
CA ILE A 157 -4.55 -8.70 0.86
C ILE A 157 -4.36 -7.17 0.87
N LEU A 158 -5.43 -6.41 1.12
CA LEU A 158 -5.39 -4.96 1.26
C LEU A 158 -4.49 -4.54 2.44
N LEU A 159 -4.58 -5.24 3.57
CA LEU A 159 -3.71 -5.04 4.73
C LEU A 159 -2.24 -5.32 4.42
N ALA A 160 -1.95 -6.35 3.63
CA ALA A 160 -0.59 -6.61 3.16
C ALA A 160 -0.06 -5.44 2.30
N GLY A 161 -0.89 -4.90 1.40
CA GLY A 161 -0.56 -3.71 0.62
C GLY A 161 -0.34 -2.47 1.49
N PHE A 162 -1.19 -2.26 2.50
CA PHE A 162 -1.03 -1.16 3.46
C PHE A 162 0.25 -1.27 4.29
N GLY A 163 0.59 -2.48 4.75
CA GLY A 163 1.88 -2.74 5.41
C GLY A 163 3.06 -2.38 4.51
N ARG A 164 3.00 -2.74 3.23
CA ARG A 164 4.04 -2.37 2.25
C ARG A 164 4.15 -0.86 2.04
N ALA A 165 3.02 -0.16 1.90
CA ALA A 165 2.99 1.28 1.70
C ALA A 165 3.47 2.06 2.93
N SER A 166 3.03 1.67 4.13
CA SER A 166 3.38 2.33 5.39
C SER A 166 4.85 2.17 5.76
N ALA A 167 5.48 1.07 5.33
CA ALA A 167 6.90 0.84 5.51
C ALA A 167 7.78 1.47 4.42
N GLU A 168 7.19 2.12 3.41
CA GLU A 168 7.94 2.66 2.28
C GLU A 168 8.72 3.93 2.68
N VAL A 169 9.99 3.95 2.32
CA VAL A 169 10.90 5.06 2.63
C VAL A 169 11.63 5.53 1.37
N GLY A 170 12.24 4.62 0.62
CA GLY A 170 13.12 4.95 -0.48
C GLY A 170 12.40 5.67 -1.61
N ALA A 171 11.30 5.09 -2.10
CA ALA A 171 10.55 5.67 -3.21
C ALA A 171 9.94 7.03 -2.85
N VAL A 172 9.36 7.10 -1.66
CA VAL A 172 8.71 8.32 -1.16
C VAL A 172 9.73 9.42 -0.88
N MET A 173 10.92 9.09 -0.37
CA MET A 173 11.97 10.08 -0.13
C MET A 173 12.50 10.70 -1.43
N MET A 174 12.72 9.90 -2.48
CA MET A 174 13.21 10.43 -3.76
C MET A 174 12.19 11.31 -4.46
N VAL A 175 10.93 10.90 -4.47
CA VAL A 175 9.87 11.60 -5.21
C VAL A 175 9.30 12.77 -4.41
N GLY A 176 9.21 12.64 -3.09
CA GLY A 176 8.66 13.65 -2.18
C GLY A 176 9.69 14.65 -1.66
N GLY A 177 10.96 14.28 -1.50
CA GLY A 177 12.04 15.18 -1.04
C GLY A 177 12.02 15.54 0.45
N ASN A 178 11.08 14.99 1.23
CA ASN A 178 10.95 15.20 2.68
C ASN A 178 10.82 16.68 3.13
N ILE A 179 10.03 17.45 2.38
CA ILE A 179 9.84 18.89 2.56
C ILE A 179 8.91 19.15 3.74
N GLU A 180 9.37 20.02 4.64
CA GLU A 180 8.61 20.43 5.83
C GLU A 180 7.25 21.02 5.47
N GLY A 181 6.20 20.57 6.15
CA GLY A 181 4.83 21.03 5.92
C GLY A 181 4.19 20.60 4.59
N VAL A 182 4.91 19.89 3.70
CA VAL A 182 4.40 19.52 2.37
C VAL A 182 4.48 18.03 2.08
N THR A 183 5.65 17.41 2.22
CA THR A 183 5.89 16.00 1.82
C THR A 183 6.59 15.16 2.89
N ARG A 184 6.72 15.71 4.10
CA ARG A 184 7.34 15.03 5.23
C ARG A 184 6.42 13.96 5.81
N VAL A 185 6.81 12.69 5.69
CA VAL A 185 6.10 11.53 6.25
C VAL A 185 6.92 10.89 7.37
N MET A 186 6.30 10.01 8.15
CA MET A 186 6.90 9.37 9.32
C MET A 186 8.20 8.66 8.96
N THR A 187 8.20 7.84 7.91
CA THR A 187 9.37 7.05 7.50
C THR A 187 10.56 7.91 7.07
N THR A 188 10.33 8.96 6.29
CA THR A 188 11.39 9.89 5.85
C THR A 188 11.87 10.77 7.00
N SER A 189 10.99 11.09 7.96
CA SER A 189 11.36 11.81 9.18
C SER A 189 12.25 10.97 10.10
N ILE A 190 11.94 9.69 10.27
CA ILE A 190 12.77 8.75 11.03
C ILE A 190 14.20 8.70 10.45
N VAL A 191 14.32 8.58 9.12
CA VAL A 191 15.63 8.59 8.45
C VAL A 191 16.36 9.91 8.64
N LEU A 192 15.67 11.04 8.46
CA LEU A 192 16.27 12.36 8.62
C LEU A 192 16.79 12.59 10.04
N GLU A 193 15.97 12.29 11.05
CA GLU A 193 16.32 12.53 12.45
C GLU A 193 17.41 11.57 12.93
N THR A 194 17.43 10.33 12.43
CA THR A 194 18.55 9.40 12.65
C THR A 194 19.84 9.95 12.04
N GLY A 195 19.78 10.49 10.82
CA GLY A 195 20.93 11.10 10.14
C GLY A 195 21.47 12.35 10.83
N LYS A 196 20.62 13.09 11.55
CA LYS A 196 21.01 14.24 12.39
C LYS A 196 21.57 13.84 13.76
N GLY A 197 21.56 12.55 14.10
CA GLY A 197 21.92 12.06 15.44
C GLY A 197 20.82 12.24 16.51
N ASN A 198 19.63 12.68 16.12
CA ASN A 198 18.48 12.86 17.01
C ASN A 198 17.71 11.53 17.18
N LEU A 199 18.39 10.54 17.77
CA LEU A 199 17.84 9.20 17.99
C LEU A 199 16.56 9.18 18.85
N PRO A 200 16.41 10.01 19.91
CA PRO A 200 15.18 10.01 20.70
C PRO A 200 13.93 10.34 19.88
N LEU A 201 14.01 11.35 19.00
CA LEU A 201 12.88 11.73 18.13
C LEU A 201 12.61 10.67 17.06
N ALA A 202 13.66 10.11 16.44
CA ALA A 202 13.53 9.04 15.46
C ALA A 202 12.86 7.79 16.05
N LEU A 203 13.26 7.38 17.26
CA LEU A 203 12.64 6.27 17.98
C LEU A 203 11.19 6.57 18.36
N GLY A 204 10.90 7.79 18.81
CA GLY A 204 9.53 8.20 19.12
C GLY A 204 8.60 8.11 17.91
N LEU A 205 9.01 8.65 16.76
CA LEU A 205 8.27 8.52 15.51
C LEU A 205 8.11 7.06 15.07
N GLY A 206 9.13 6.23 15.26
CA GLY A 206 9.08 4.80 14.98
C GLY A 206 8.04 4.05 15.82
N ILE A 207 7.99 4.33 17.13
CA ILE A 207 6.98 3.75 18.04
C ILE A 207 5.57 4.17 17.63
N VAL A 208 5.37 5.45 17.29
CA VAL A 208 4.07 5.96 16.81
C VAL A 208 3.65 5.24 15.53
N LEU A 209 4.54 5.14 14.53
CA LEU A 209 4.27 4.45 13.28
C LEU A 209 3.88 2.98 13.51
N LEU A 210 4.66 2.25 14.31
CA LEU A 210 4.39 0.85 14.63
C LEU A 210 3.04 0.67 15.35
N THR A 211 2.77 1.52 16.33
CA THR A 211 1.50 1.48 17.09
C THR A 211 0.31 1.74 16.15
N LEU A 212 0.40 2.75 15.29
CA LEU A 212 -0.67 3.06 14.33
C LEU A 212 -0.89 1.93 13.33
N VAL A 213 0.17 1.36 12.76
CA VAL A 213 0.05 0.24 11.82
C VAL A 213 -0.57 -0.98 12.52
N MET A 214 -0.17 -1.29 13.76
CA MET A 214 -0.78 -2.37 14.54
C MET A 214 -2.26 -2.13 14.82
N LEU A 215 -2.64 -0.92 15.25
CA LEU A 215 -4.03 -0.57 15.54
C LEU A 215 -4.92 -0.65 14.29
N ILE A 216 -4.44 -0.14 13.16
CA ILE A 216 -5.17 -0.19 11.88
C ILE A 216 -5.34 -1.65 11.44
N ASN A 217 -4.26 -2.44 11.46
CA ASN A 217 -4.32 -3.85 11.06
C ASN A 217 -5.24 -4.65 11.99
N ALA A 218 -5.15 -4.45 13.31
CA ALA A 218 -6.02 -5.10 14.28
C ALA A 218 -7.50 -4.70 14.09
N GLY A 219 -7.77 -3.41 13.89
CA GLY A 219 -9.13 -2.91 13.64
C GLY A 219 -9.76 -3.54 12.40
N VAL A 220 -9.04 -3.55 11.27
CA VAL A 220 -9.53 -4.17 10.03
C VAL A 220 -9.68 -5.69 10.18
N TYR A 221 -8.74 -6.36 10.84
CA TYR A 221 -8.83 -7.80 11.13
C TYR A 221 -10.07 -8.14 11.95
N LEU A 222 -10.32 -7.40 13.04
CA LEU A 222 -11.48 -7.61 13.90
C LEU A 222 -12.79 -7.37 13.15
N VAL A 223 -12.88 -6.32 12.32
CA VAL A 223 -14.07 -6.05 11.49
C VAL A 223 -14.29 -7.20 10.50
N GLY A 224 -13.22 -7.69 9.86
CA GLY A 224 -13.27 -8.84 8.95
C GLY A 224 -13.79 -10.10 9.65
N GLU A 225 -13.26 -10.42 10.82
CA GLU A 225 -13.63 -11.61 11.60
C GLU A 225 -15.07 -11.53 12.13
N LEU A 226 -15.49 -10.39 12.67
CA LEU A 226 -16.87 -10.19 13.15
C LEU A 226 -17.89 -10.33 12.03
N THR A 227 -17.54 -9.85 10.84
CA THR A 227 -18.43 -9.94 9.67
C THR A 227 -18.45 -11.37 9.11
N ARG A 228 -17.32 -12.09 9.15
CA ARG A 228 -17.26 -13.51 8.76
C ARG A 228 -18.15 -14.38 9.64
N ARG A 229 -18.13 -14.17 10.96
CA ARG A 229 -18.97 -14.88 11.95
C ARG A 229 -20.47 -14.57 11.84
N ARG A 230 -20.87 -13.47 11.20
CA ARG A 230 -22.28 -13.11 10.99
C ARG A 230 -22.85 -13.66 9.69
N VAL A 231 -22.00 -14.03 8.73
CA VAL A 231 -22.41 -14.45 7.38
C VAL A 231 -22.21 -15.95 7.13
N GLY A 232 -21.30 -16.61 7.87
CA GLY A 232 -21.19 -18.07 7.93
C GLY A 232 -22.08 -18.65 9.02
#